data_AF-A0A4Q6FB24-F1
#
_entry.id   AF-A0A4Q6FB24-F1
#
_cell.length_a   1.000
_cell.length_b   1.000
_cell.length_c   1.000
_cell.angle_alpha   90.00
_cell.angle_beta   90.00
_cell.angle_gamma   90.00
#
_symmetry.space_group_name_H-M   'P 1'
#
loop_
_entity.id
_entity.type
_entity.pdbx_description
1 polymer ?
#
loop_
_entity_poly.entity_id
_entity_poly.type
_entity_poly.pdbx_seq_one_letter_code
_entity_poly.pdbx_strand_id
1 'polypeptide(L)'
;MPRYIKVIPDAIPVSFCEALIQKFDGDKAQQLDPQPEYSTRKYINISQQMSWIKELNKATQIADPYIADYFRLPEPYTPASIAEWINDGYIVAKYVKGDACGFHDDAQTAVPGENGLRYLTVIFFLNDVPEGGELHFPVQGVKIKPVRGTVVLFPAQLTHPHEVLPTLTDRYVLQTWVTDLNLMVVERQDG
;
A
#
# COMPACT_ATOMS: atom_id res chain seq x y z
N MET A 1 -8.41 -16.51 -7.32
CA MET A 1 -8.04 -15.45 -6.36
C MET A 1 -9.30 -14.98 -5.66
N PRO A 2 -9.29 -14.73 -4.34
CA PRO A 2 -10.43 -14.21 -3.60
C PRO A 2 -10.96 -12.96 -4.27
N ARG A 3 -12.29 -12.80 -4.28
CA ARG A 3 -13.00 -11.79 -5.07
C ARG A 3 -12.44 -10.36 -4.90
N TYR A 4 -11.93 -10.04 -3.71
CA TYR A 4 -11.51 -8.72 -3.27
C TYR A 4 -9.99 -8.51 -3.23
N ILE A 5 -9.18 -9.53 -3.53
CA ILE A 5 -7.74 -9.35 -3.73
C ILE A 5 -7.51 -9.26 -5.24
N LYS A 6 -7.12 -8.08 -5.72
CA LYS A 6 -6.78 -7.84 -7.13
C LYS A 6 -5.28 -7.82 -7.30
N VAL A 7 -4.79 -8.54 -8.31
CA VAL A 7 -3.37 -8.54 -8.71
C VAL A 7 -3.33 -8.16 -10.17
N ILE A 8 -2.67 -7.04 -10.46
CA ILE A 8 -2.60 -6.43 -11.80
C ILE A 8 -1.13 -6.43 -12.21
N PRO A 9 -0.69 -7.39 -13.06
CA PRO A 9 0.68 -7.42 -13.57
C PRO A 9 0.90 -6.27 -14.55
N ASP A 10 2.17 -5.87 -14.74
CA ASP A 10 2.60 -4.83 -15.68
C ASP A 10 1.88 -3.48 -15.52
N ALA A 11 1.36 -3.23 -14.32
CA ALA A 11 0.59 -2.04 -13.98
C ALA A 11 1.44 -0.77 -13.84
N ILE A 12 2.74 -0.94 -13.63
CA ILE A 12 3.72 0.13 -13.44
C ILE A 12 4.89 -0.06 -14.41
N PRO A 13 5.35 0.99 -15.10
CA PRO A 13 6.56 0.90 -15.92
C PRO A 13 7.78 0.49 -15.09
N VAL A 14 8.53 -0.49 -15.58
CA VAL A 14 9.78 -0.96 -14.95
C VAL A 14 10.77 0.18 -14.69
N SER A 15 10.88 1.13 -15.62
CA SER A 15 11.75 2.31 -15.46
C SER A 15 11.33 3.21 -14.30
N PHE A 16 10.03 3.28 -13.99
CA PHE A 16 9.55 4.03 -12.84
C PHE A 16 9.87 3.30 -11.53
N CYS A 17 9.72 1.97 -11.51
CA CYS A 17 10.16 1.17 -10.35
C CYS A 17 11.65 1.37 -10.04
N GLU A 18 12.51 1.30 -11.06
CA GLU A 18 13.95 1.51 -10.92
C GLU A 18 14.29 2.91 -10.43
N ALA A 19 13.61 3.94 -10.96
CA ALA A 19 13.79 5.33 -10.52
C ALA A 19 13.40 5.53 -9.05
N LEU A 20 12.29 4.93 -8.59
CA LEU A 20 11.86 4.99 -7.19
C LEU A 20 12.89 4.33 -6.25
N ILE A 21 13.39 3.15 -6.63
CA ILE A 21 14.41 2.41 -5.85
C ILE A 21 15.70 3.21 -5.75
N GLN A 22 16.22 3.69 -6.89
CA GLN A 22 17.46 4.46 -6.93
C GLN A 22 17.36 5.73 -6.07
N LYS A 23 16.24 6.44 -6.18
CA LYS A 23 16.01 7.66 -5.39
C LYS A 23 15.89 7.35 -3.91
N PHE A 24 15.14 6.30 -3.55
CA PHE A 24 15.00 5.87 -2.16
C PHE A 24 16.37 5.56 -1.55
N ASP A 25 17.18 4.71 -2.18
CA ASP A 25 18.48 4.27 -1.65
C ASP A 25 19.48 5.42 -1.47
N GLY A 26 19.38 6.47 -2.29
CA GLY A 26 20.20 7.68 -2.20
C GLY A 26 19.67 8.78 -1.27
N ASP A 27 18.44 8.66 -0.78
CA ASP A 27 17.79 9.70 0.02
C ASP A 27 18.10 9.55 1.51
N LYS A 28 18.43 10.66 2.17
CA LYS A 28 18.73 10.70 3.61
C LYS A 28 17.48 10.76 4.49
N ALA A 29 16.30 10.95 3.89
CA ALA A 29 15.02 10.96 4.58
C ALA A 29 14.52 9.54 4.97
N GLN A 30 15.26 8.48 4.61
CA GLN A 30 14.94 7.12 5.06
C GLN A 30 14.87 7.05 6.58
N GLN A 31 13.79 6.49 7.10
CA GLN A 31 13.59 6.25 8.52
C GLN A 31 13.19 4.81 8.76
N LEU A 32 13.51 4.28 9.94
CA LEU A 32 13.00 2.99 10.37
C LEU A 32 11.50 3.09 10.60
N ASP A 33 10.78 2.02 10.27
CA ASP A 33 9.39 1.91 10.60
C ASP A 33 9.21 1.73 12.12
N PRO A 34 8.47 2.62 12.80
CA PRO A 34 8.29 2.52 14.24
C PRO A 34 7.23 1.49 14.64
N GLN A 35 6.43 0.97 13.69
CA GLN A 35 5.34 0.06 14.03
C GLN A 35 5.89 -1.32 14.43
N PRO A 36 5.34 -1.93 15.50
CA PRO A 36 5.91 -3.15 16.10
C PRO A 36 5.83 -4.40 15.20
N GLU A 37 5.00 -4.37 14.16
CA GLU A 37 4.84 -5.46 13.20
C GLU A 37 6.03 -5.59 12.25
N TYR A 38 6.80 -4.52 12.05
CA TYR A 38 7.95 -4.53 11.14
C TYR A 38 9.25 -4.82 11.88
N SER A 39 10.13 -5.57 11.23
CA SER A 39 11.48 -5.86 11.75
C SER A 39 12.41 -4.65 11.62
N THR A 40 13.09 -4.50 10.47
CA THR A 40 14.02 -3.39 10.20
C THR A 40 13.66 -2.62 8.93
N ARG A 41 12.37 -2.70 8.54
CA ARG A 41 11.83 -1.99 7.38
C ARG A 41 12.20 -0.51 7.46
N LYS A 42 12.74 0.02 6.37
CA LYS A 42 12.92 1.46 6.20
C LYS A 42 11.86 2.00 5.25
N TYR A 43 11.47 3.25 5.47
CA TYR A 43 10.51 3.91 4.59
C TYR A 43 10.80 5.41 4.45
N ILE A 44 10.20 6.01 3.42
CA ILE A 44 10.07 7.45 3.23
C ILE A 44 8.59 7.71 2.93
N ASN A 45 7.94 8.57 3.71
CA ASN A 45 6.65 9.13 3.31
C ASN A 45 6.89 10.20 2.24
N ILE A 46 6.79 9.82 0.97
CA ILE A 46 7.14 10.68 -0.16
C ILE A 46 6.14 11.81 -0.36
N SER A 47 4.92 11.68 0.18
CA SER A 47 3.93 12.78 0.20
C SER A 47 4.36 13.94 1.10
N GLN A 48 5.24 13.70 2.07
CA GLN A 48 5.80 14.73 2.95
C GLN A 48 7.12 15.30 2.44
N GLN A 49 7.58 14.88 1.25
CA GLN A 49 8.89 15.28 0.71
C GLN A 49 8.72 16.09 -0.59
N MET A 50 9.01 17.39 -0.54
CA MET A 50 8.95 18.26 -1.73
C MET A 50 9.86 17.78 -2.88
N SER A 51 10.99 17.15 -2.55
CA SER A 51 11.90 16.56 -3.54
C SER A 51 11.27 15.41 -4.34
N TRP A 52 10.17 14.82 -3.86
CA TRP A 52 9.47 13.67 -4.46
C TRP A 52 8.18 14.02 -5.21
N ILE A 53 7.86 15.31 -5.38
CA ILE A 53 6.58 15.75 -5.97
C ILE A 53 6.32 15.16 -7.37
N LYS A 54 7.36 14.94 -8.16
CA LYS A 54 7.23 14.36 -9.52
C LYS A 54 6.83 12.89 -9.47
N GLU A 55 7.48 12.12 -8.61
CA GLU A 55 7.21 10.71 -8.39
C GLU A 55 5.84 10.51 -7.74
N LEU A 56 5.47 11.36 -6.78
CA LEU A 56 4.15 11.39 -6.16
C LEU A 56 3.05 11.57 -7.22
N ASN A 57 3.14 12.62 -8.06
CA ASN A 57 2.16 12.87 -9.10
C ASN A 57 2.05 11.70 -10.08
N LYS A 58 3.18 11.05 -10.41
CA LYS A 58 3.19 9.90 -11.31
C LYS A 58 2.56 8.66 -10.66
N ALA A 59 2.83 8.42 -9.38
CA ALA A 59 2.23 7.35 -8.60
C ALA A 59 0.70 7.49 -8.55
N THR A 60 0.20 8.68 -8.21
CA THR A 60 -1.24 9.00 -8.21
C THR A 60 -1.88 8.74 -9.58
N GLN A 61 -1.29 9.27 -10.65
CA GLN A 61 -1.79 9.06 -12.02
C GLN A 61 -1.91 7.56 -12.38
N ILE A 62 -0.99 6.72 -11.90
CA ILE A 62 -1.01 5.27 -12.14
C ILE A 62 -2.07 4.59 -11.26
N ALA A 63 -2.21 5.00 -9.99
CA ALA A 63 -3.10 4.36 -9.03
C ALA A 63 -4.59 4.63 -9.27
N ASP A 64 -4.93 5.88 -9.60
CA ASP A 64 -6.31 6.37 -9.73
C ASP A 64 -7.22 5.45 -10.57
N PRO A 65 -6.84 5.03 -11.80
CA PRO A 65 -7.70 4.14 -12.59
C PRO A 65 -7.92 2.77 -11.95
N TYR A 66 -6.93 2.22 -11.25
CA TYR A 66 -7.08 0.93 -10.56
C TYR A 66 -7.98 1.05 -9.32
N ILE A 67 -7.85 2.15 -8.58
CA ILE A 67 -8.72 2.45 -7.42
C ILE A 67 -10.16 2.65 -7.89
N ALA A 68 -10.37 3.43 -8.97
CA ALA A 68 -11.69 3.67 -9.53
C ALA A 68 -12.37 2.38 -10.00
N ASP A 69 -11.65 1.50 -10.71
CA ASP A 69 -12.22 0.20 -11.14
C ASP A 69 -12.47 -0.74 -9.95
N TYR A 70 -11.63 -0.70 -8.91
CA TYR A 70 -11.83 -1.53 -7.71
C TYR A 70 -13.17 -1.26 -7.01
N PHE A 71 -13.56 0.01 -6.91
CA PHE A 71 -14.83 0.42 -6.29
C PHE A 71 -16.02 0.43 -7.25
N ARG A 72 -15.83 0.08 -8.53
CA ARG A 72 -16.89 0.11 -9.53
C ARG A 72 -17.91 -0.99 -9.27
N LEU A 73 -19.15 -0.58 -9.01
CA LEU A 73 -20.29 -1.49 -8.95
C LEU A 73 -20.79 -1.83 -10.37
N PRO A 74 -21.30 -3.05 -10.59
CA PRO A 74 -21.93 -3.40 -11.87
C PRO A 74 -23.32 -2.76 -11.99
N GLU A 75 -23.79 -2.55 -13.22
CA GLU A 75 -25.18 -2.16 -13.48
C GLU A 75 -26.18 -3.18 -12.89
N PRO A 76 -27.33 -2.74 -12.33
CA PRO A 76 -27.81 -1.35 -12.18
C PRO A 76 -27.36 -0.66 -10.88
N TYR A 77 -26.37 -1.20 -10.18
CA TYR A 77 -25.93 -0.73 -8.87
C TYR A 77 -24.88 0.39 -8.96
N THR A 78 -24.52 0.83 -10.16
CA THR A 78 -23.64 1.98 -10.37
C THR A 78 -24.24 3.22 -9.68
N PRO A 79 -23.53 3.88 -8.76
CA PRO A 79 -24.06 5.04 -8.06
C PRO A 79 -24.24 6.22 -9.03
N ALA A 80 -25.27 7.04 -8.79
CA ALA A 80 -25.54 8.23 -9.61
C ALA A 80 -24.44 9.30 -9.51
N SER A 81 -23.64 9.27 -8.44
CA SER A 81 -22.45 10.09 -8.23
C SER A 81 -21.23 9.20 -8.03
N ILE A 82 -20.10 9.57 -8.63
CA ILE A 82 -18.82 8.92 -8.37
C ILE A 82 -18.38 9.30 -6.97
N ALA A 83 -18.04 8.32 -6.14
CA ALA A 83 -17.42 8.60 -4.85
C ALA A 83 -16.03 9.20 -5.07
N GLU A 84 -15.77 10.35 -4.45
CA GLU A 84 -14.44 10.95 -4.43
C GLU A 84 -13.64 10.31 -3.29
N TRP A 85 -12.58 9.60 -3.66
CA TRP A 85 -11.68 8.98 -2.72
C TRP A 85 -10.37 9.76 -2.66
N ILE A 86 -9.78 9.84 -1.47
CA ILE A 86 -8.41 10.34 -1.31
C ILE A 86 -7.50 9.20 -0.91
N ASN A 87 -6.21 9.51 -0.82
CA ASN A 87 -5.23 8.61 -0.25
C ASN A 87 -4.51 9.25 0.94
N ASP A 88 -4.02 8.40 1.84
CA ASP A 88 -3.26 8.76 3.05
C ASP A 88 -1.77 9.08 2.74
N GLY A 89 -1.52 9.58 1.54
CA GLY A 89 -0.20 9.75 0.98
C GLY A 89 0.46 8.44 0.53
N TYR A 90 1.64 8.58 -0.07
CA TYR A 90 2.43 7.48 -0.59
C TYR A 90 3.69 7.28 0.24
N ILE A 91 4.03 6.00 0.45
CA ILE A 91 5.25 5.57 1.11
C ILE A 91 6.04 4.70 0.15
N VAL A 92 7.34 4.96 0.01
CA VAL A 92 8.29 3.97 -0.54
C VAL A 92 8.99 3.29 0.63
N ALA A 93 9.01 1.97 0.64
CA ALA A 93 9.59 1.18 1.71
C ALA A 93 10.52 0.07 1.18
N LYS A 94 11.53 -0.24 1.99
CA LYS A 94 12.52 -1.29 1.77
C LYS A 94 12.54 -2.26 2.95
N TYR A 95 12.46 -3.53 2.62
CA TYR A 95 12.71 -4.67 3.50
C TYR A 95 14.06 -5.25 3.08
N VAL A 96 15.02 -5.33 4.00
CA VAL A 96 16.29 -6.01 3.73
C VAL A 96 16.13 -7.52 3.86
N LYS A 97 17.07 -8.30 3.33
CA LYS A 97 17.08 -9.76 3.53
C LYS A 97 16.83 -10.14 5.00
N GLY A 98 15.85 -11.01 5.23
CA GLY A 98 15.40 -11.48 6.54
C GLY A 98 14.26 -10.68 7.14
N ASP A 99 13.97 -9.48 6.61
CA ASP A 99 12.85 -8.68 7.09
C ASP A 99 11.51 -9.33 6.78
N ALA A 100 10.56 -9.10 7.68
CA ALA A 100 9.18 -9.53 7.59
C ALA A 100 8.25 -8.43 8.11
N CYS A 101 6.96 -8.63 7.91
CA CYS A 101 5.92 -7.91 8.62
C CYS A 101 4.98 -8.93 9.26
N GLY A 102 4.73 -8.81 10.56
CA GLY A 102 3.80 -9.66 11.28
C GLY A 102 2.37 -9.55 10.78
N PHE A 103 1.52 -10.48 11.22
CA PHE A 103 0.11 -10.53 10.85
C PHE A 103 -0.68 -9.34 11.43
N HIS A 104 -1.30 -8.54 10.55
CA HIS A 104 -2.03 -7.33 10.90
C HIS A 104 -3.14 -7.01 9.88
N ASP A 105 -3.93 -5.98 10.17
CA ASP A 105 -4.77 -5.30 9.19
C ASP A 105 -4.40 -3.80 9.13
N ASP A 106 -4.84 -3.13 8.07
CA ASP A 106 -4.50 -1.75 7.75
C ASP A 106 -5.61 -0.75 8.13
N ALA A 107 -6.63 -1.16 8.89
CA ALA A 107 -7.86 -0.36 9.03
C ALA A 107 -7.65 1.03 9.64
N GLN A 108 -6.73 1.14 10.60
CA GLN A 108 -6.52 2.36 11.37
C GLN A 108 -5.20 3.04 11.01
N THR A 109 -5.27 4.36 10.77
CA THR A 109 -4.08 5.22 10.74
C THR A 109 -3.62 5.45 12.18
N ALA A 110 -2.41 4.97 12.53
CA ALA A 110 -1.86 5.12 13.88
C ALA A 110 -1.37 6.56 14.21
N VAL A 111 -1.62 7.54 13.34
CA VAL A 111 -1.16 8.93 13.50
C VAL A 111 -2.29 9.79 14.08
N PRO A 112 -2.16 10.28 15.33
CA PRO A 112 -3.16 11.16 15.93
C PRO A 112 -3.37 12.43 15.10
N GLY A 113 -4.63 12.76 14.79
CA GLY A 113 -5.00 13.95 14.01
C GLY A 113 -5.24 13.69 12.52
N GLU A 114 -4.83 12.54 12.00
CA GLU A 114 -5.11 12.03 10.64
C GLU A 114 -6.12 10.88 10.71
N ASN A 115 -7.22 11.10 11.45
CA ASN A 115 -8.25 10.11 11.79
C ASN A 115 -9.04 9.64 10.56
N GLY A 116 -8.43 8.79 9.73
CA GLY A 116 -9.08 8.12 8.61
C GLY A 116 -9.28 6.63 8.87
N LEU A 117 -10.46 6.12 8.51
CA LEU A 117 -10.62 4.68 8.28
C LEU A 117 -10.12 4.38 6.87
N ARG A 118 -9.13 3.50 6.76
CA ARG A 118 -8.62 3.04 5.48
C ARG A 118 -9.57 1.99 4.92
N TYR A 119 -9.91 2.13 3.63
CA TYR A 119 -10.82 1.24 2.90
C TYR A 119 -10.09 0.19 2.07
N LEU A 120 -9.00 0.60 1.44
CA LEU A 120 -8.29 -0.16 0.44
C LEU A 120 -6.81 0.07 0.63
N THR A 121 -6.05 -1.01 0.70
CA THR A 121 -4.59 -0.98 0.61
C THR A 121 -4.20 -1.17 -0.85
N VAL A 122 -3.25 -0.36 -1.32
CA VAL A 122 -2.67 -0.45 -2.66
C VAL A 122 -1.17 -0.62 -2.53
N ILE A 123 -0.66 -1.78 -2.96
CA ILE A 123 0.77 -2.11 -2.92
C ILE A 123 1.30 -2.26 -4.34
N PHE A 124 2.41 -1.60 -4.61
CA PHE A 124 3.13 -1.61 -5.87
C PHE A 124 4.45 -2.35 -5.64
N PHE A 125 4.64 -3.52 -6.27
CA PHE A 125 5.91 -4.24 -6.18
C PHE A 125 6.94 -3.59 -7.11
N LEU A 126 8.02 -3.05 -6.53
CA LEU A 126 9.04 -2.31 -7.28
C LEU A 126 10.17 -3.19 -7.79
N ASN A 127 10.33 -4.40 -7.24
CA ASN A 127 11.30 -5.38 -7.72
C ASN A 127 10.77 -6.82 -7.63
N ASP A 128 11.43 -7.71 -8.38
CA ASP A 128 11.19 -9.14 -8.29
C ASP A 128 11.84 -9.69 -7.02
N VAL A 129 11.10 -10.54 -6.30
CA VAL A 129 11.61 -11.31 -5.15
C VAL A 129 11.38 -12.79 -5.46
N PRO A 130 12.39 -13.52 -5.97
CA PRO A 130 12.21 -14.89 -6.45
C PRO A 130 11.79 -15.89 -5.36
N GLU A 131 12.21 -15.68 -4.12
CA GLU A 131 11.97 -16.58 -2.99
C GLU A 131 11.74 -15.77 -1.70
N GLY A 132 10.74 -16.15 -0.91
CA GLY A 132 10.31 -15.40 0.27
C GLY A 132 9.64 -14.08 -0.08
N GLY A 133 9.40 -13.24 0.93
CA GLY A 133 8.88 -11.88 0.73
C GLY A 133 7.45 -11.80 0.21
N GLU A 134 6.73 -12.94 0.19
CA GLU A 134 5.35 -12.98 -0.29
C GLU A 134 4.44 -12.14 0.61
N LEU A 135 3.51 -11.43 -0.03
CA LEU A 135 2.35 -10.89 0.65
C LEU A 135 1.37 -12.04 0.89
N HIS A 136 1.17 -12.40 2.16
CA HIS A 136 0.40 -13.57 2.55
C HIS A 136 -0.88 -13.16 3.25
N PHE A 137 -1.99 -13.75 2.81
CA PHE A 137 -3.33 -13.62 3.38
C PHE A 137 -3.77 -14.99 3.93
N PRO A 138 -3.43 -15.32 5.19
CA PRO A 138 -3.72 -16.61 5.79
C PRO A 138 -5.21 -16.98 5.73
N VAL A 139 -6.10 -16.03 6.02
CA VAL A 139 -7.56 -16.24 6.07
C VAL A 139 -8.12 -16.63 4.70
N GLN A 140 -7.54 -16.09 3.63
CA GLN A 140 -7.93 -16.37 2.25
C GLN A 140 -7.16 -17.56 1.63
N GLY A 141 -6.13 -18.07 2.29
CA GLY A 141 -5.24 -19.09 1.73
C GLY A 141 -4.48 -18.59 0.49
N VAL A 142 -4.08 -17.32 0.47
CA VAL A 142 -3.44 -16.69 -0.70
C VAL A 142 -2.04 -16.20 -0.37
N LYS A 143 -1.08 -16.52 -1.23
CA LYS A 143 0.25 -15.93 -1.23
C LYS A 143 0.51 -15.25 -2.57
N ILE A 144 0.99 -14.02 -2.53
CA ILE A 144 1.33 -13.25 -3.72
C ILE A 144 2.82 -12.96 -3.70
N LYS A 145 3.52 -13.53 -4.67
CA LYS A 145 4.95 -13.30 -4.87
C LYS A 145 5.20 -11.90 -5.46
N PRO A 146 6.19 -11.15 -4.94
CA PRO A 146 6.55 -9.87 -5.53
C PRO A 146 7.13 -10.05 -6.94
N VAL A 147 6.44 -9.49 -7.91
CA VAL A 147 6.88 -9.38 -9.31
C VAL A 147 6.87 -7.92 -9.67
N ARG A 148 8.01 -7.42 -10.16
CA ARG A 148 8.20 -6.00 -10.48
C ARG A 148 7.12 -5.49 -11.42
N GLY A 149 6.60 -4.31 -11.12
CA GLY A 149 5.56 -3.66 -11.92
C GLY A 149 4.14 -4.13 -11.60
N THR A 150 3.97 -5.08 -10.68
CA THR A 150 2.65 -5.56 -10.27
C THR A 150 2.04 -4.64 -9.23
N VAL A 151 0.73 -4.39 -9.35
CA VAL A 151 -0.09 -3.73 -8.31
C VAL A 151 -1.00 -4.75 -7.65
N VAL A 152 -1.10 -4.69 -6.32
CA VAL A 152 -2.02 -5.48 -5.51
C VAL A 152 -2.97 -4.54 -4.78
N LEU A 153 -4.28 -4.77 -4.91
CA LEU A 153 -5.31 -4.04 -4.19
C LEU A 153 -6.15 -5.00 -3.34
N PHE A 154 -6.41 -4.65 -2.08
CA PHE A 154 -7.22 -5.46 -1.17
C PHE A 154 -7.85 -4.62 -0.03
N PRO A 155 -8.98 -5.04 0.56
CA PRO A 155 -9.60 -4.31 1.66
C PRO A 155 -8.65 -4.14 2.84
N ALA A 156 -8.61 -2.96 3.45
CA ALA A 156 -7.69 -2.68 4.53
C ALA A 156 -8.10 -3.31 5.87
N GLN A 157 -9.37 -3.70 6.04
CA GLN A 157 -9.92 -4.07 7.35
C GLN A 157 -9.81 -5.57 7.68
N LEU A 158 -10.32 -5.94 8.87
CA LEU A 158 -10.32 -7.29 9.49
C LEU A 158 -10.67 -8.46 8.56
N THR A 159 -11.31 -8.21 7.43
CA THR A 159 -11.64 -9.25 6.45
C THR A 159 -10.42 -9.74 5.67
N HIS A 160 -9.35 -8.94 5.56
CA HIS A 160 -8.14 -9.26 4.79
C HIS A 160 -6.87 -8.98 5.61
N PRO A 161 -6.75 -9.57 6.81
CA PRO A 161 -5.52 -9.45 7.57
C PRO A 161 -4.42 -10.21 6.82
N HIS A 162 -3.22 -9.66 6.86
CA HIS A 162 -2.12 -10.08 6.03
C HIS A 162 -0.78 -9.93 6.74
N GLU A 163 0.24 -10.53 6.15
CA GLU A 163 1.62 -10.47 6.62
C GLU A 163 2.57 -10.42 5.42
N VAL A 164 3.82 -10.01 5.66
CA VAL A 164 4.89 -10.15 4.69
C VAL A 164 5.83 -11.23 5.19
N LEU A 165 5.92 -12.34 4.46
CA LEU A 165 6.83 -13.43 4.81
C LEU A 165 8.30 -12.97 4.73
N PRO A 166 9.22 -13.59 5.50
CA PRO A 166 10.63 -13.22 5.46
C PRO A 166 11.19 -13.20 4.04
N THR A 167 11.77 -12.07 3.63
CA THR A 167 12.34 -11.92 2.29
C THR A 167 13.76 -12.48 2.22
N LEU A 168 14.12 -13.18 1.14
CA LEU A 168 15.49 -13.72 0.97
C LEU A 168 16.42 -12.76 0.22
N THR A 169 15.86 -11.71 -0.36
CA THR A 169 16.55 -10.58 -1.01
C THR A 169 15.94 -9.26 -0.54
N ASP A 170 16.52 -8.13 -0.93
CA ASP A 170 15.87 -6.85 -0.68
C ASP A 170 14.52 -6.80 -1.43
N ARG A 171 13.49 -6.26 -0.77
CA ARG A 171 12.13 -6.08 -1.31
C ARG A 171 11.73 -4.63 -1.17
N TYR A 172 11.29 -4.03 -2.28
CA TYR A 172 10.89 -2.65 -2.38
C TYR A 172 9.42 -2.56 -2.76
N VAL A 173 8.69 -1.71 -2.05
CA VAL A 173 7.29 -1.41 -2.33
C VAL A 173 7.06 0.09 -2.37
N LEU A 174 6.20 0.52 -3.26
CA LEU A 174 5.44 1.76 -3.07
C LEU A 174 4.08 1.34 -2.50
N GLN A 175 3.54 2.07 -1.55
CA GLN A 175 2.25 1.76 -0.96
C GLN A 175 1.46 3.03 -0.68
N THR A 176 0.13 2.90 -0.70
CA THR A 176 -0.80 3.91 -0.23
C THR A 176 -2.07 3.25 0.29
N TRP A 177 -2.87 4.00 1.02
CA TRP A 177 -4.17 3.58 1.50
C TRP A 177 -5.23 4.58 1.11
N VAL A 178 -6.39 4.07 0.68
CA VAL A 178 -7.53 4.89 0.31
C VAL A 178 -8.37 5.17 1.54
N THR A 179 -8.71 6.43 1.77
CA THR A 179 -9.57 6.89 2.87
C THR A 179 -10.76 7.68 2.33
N ASP A 180 -11.81 7.81 3.15
CA ASP A 180 -12.96 8.69 2.86
C ASP A 180 -12.81 9.98 3.66
N LEU A 181 -12.75 11.12 2.96
CA LEU A 181 -12.67 12.45 3.57
C LEU A 181 -13.85 12.77 4.50
N ASN A 182 -15.00 12.14 4.28
CA ASN A 182 -16.23 12.43 5.00
C ASN A 182 -16.38 11.57 6.27
N LEU A 183 -15.52 10.57 6.47
CA LEU A 183 -15.58 9.66 7.61
C LEU A 183 -14.49 9.99 8.62
N MET A 184 -14.86 10.90 9.51
CA MET A 184 -14.05 11.30 10.66
C MET A 184 -14.33 10.38 11.84
N VAL A 185 -13.28 9.76 12.40
CA VAL A 185 -13.37 9.12 13.72
C VAL A 185 -13.30 10.22 14.78
N VAL A 186 -14.41 10.43 15.48
CA VAL A 186 -14.47 11.34 16.64
C VAL A 186 -14.34 10.54 17.93
N GLU A 187 -13.57 11.06 18.88
CA GLU A 187 -13.49 10.49 20.21
C GLU A 187 -14.90 10.47 20.81
N ARG A 188 -15.28 9.34 21.41
CA ARG A 188 -16.56 9.25 22.10
C ARG A 188 -16.47 10.19 23.31
N GLN A 189 -17.30 11.23 23.33
CA GLN A 189 -17.44 12.02 24.55
C GLN A 189 -18.07 11.10 25.60
N ASP A 190 -17.31 10.81 26.65
CA ASP A 190 -17.82 10.11 27.81
C ASP A 190 -18.99 10.92 28.38
N GLY A 191 -20.15 10.27 28.51
CA GLY A 191 -21.34 10.79 29.19
C GLY A 191 -21.40 10.28 30.61
#